data_AF-A0A6P7G8D0-F1
#
_entry.id   AF-A0A6P7G8D0-F1
#
_cell.length_a   1.000
_cell.length_b   1.000
_cell.length_c   1.000
_cell.angle_alpha   90.00
_cell.angle_beta   90.00
_cell.angle_gamma   90.00
#
_symmetry.space_group_name_H-M   'P 1'
#
loop_
_entity.id
_entity.type
_entity.pdbx_description
1 polymer ?
#
loop_
_entity_poly.entity_id
_entity_poly.type
_entity_poly.pdbx_seq_one_letter_code
_entity_poly.pdbx_strand_id
1 'polypeptide(L)'
;MIRSALWLSLIFLFVNNIWCARYMPKWKKQACEVPTSRNSHYVCTDNGEVKCLPGWTGDLCDVPRCRSGCDPLQGYCNRPGECICKLGYYGDKCNKCITLPGCQHGYCNVSFECICQEGWDGIFCTEPICRSDCHHTRGYCDSPGDCKCRLGWAGKTCKECQVLPGCVHGYCNKPLECKCHPGYTGLLCQIPICTPTCHKERGYCTKPGECRCRVGWWGENCEKCYPYPGCVHGTCRRPWECNCKKGWGGMLCDEELNYCEEKPNTCQNNSKCISLPKDEGSYRCLCSESSFGRHCEHTEQSVPEQCRVGWWGENCEKCYPYPGCVHGTCRRPWECNCKKGWGGMLCDE
;
A
#
# COMPACT_ATOMS: atom_id res chain seq x y z
N MET A 1 7.25 50.04 -83.68
CA MET A 1 7.02 49.08 -84.78
C MET A 1 5.64 48.45 -84.50
N ILE A 2 4.55 48.67 -85.25
CA ILE A 2 4.35 48.59 -86.73
C ILE A 2 4.59 47.14 -87.18
N ARG A 3 3.72 46.34 -87.83
CA ARG A 3 2.49 46.44 -88.68
C ARG A 3 1.50 45.30 -88.26
N SER A 4 0.28 45.06 -88.75
CA SER A 4 -0.78 45.70 -89.60
C SER A 4 -2.08 44.88 -89.35
N ALA A 5 -3.34 45.33 -89.48
CA ALA A 5 -4.06 46.30 -90.33
C ALA A 5 -4.54 45.75 -91.70
N LEU A 6 -5.75 46.18 -92.12
CA LEU A 6 -6.49 45.95 -93.40
C LEU A 6 -7.51 44.76 -93.41
N TRP A 7 -8.75 44.85 -93.93
CA TRP A 7 -9.61 46.02 -94.27
C TRP A 7 -11.06 45.59 -94.67
N LEU A 8 -12.06 46.47 -94.48
CA LEU A 8 -13.39 46.55 -95.18
C LEU A 8 -14.38 45.34 -95.09
N SER A 9 -15.72 45.50 -95.23
CA SER A 9 -16.57 46.66 -95.53
C SER A 9 -18.02 46.49 -94.99
N LEU A 10 -18.80 47.58 -94.96
CA LEU A 10 -20.25 47.57 -94.68
C LEU A 10 -21.09 46.99 -95.83
N ILE A 11 -22.27 46.42 -95.48
CA ILE A 11 -23.62 46.54 -96.12
C ILE A 11 -24.58 45.82 -95.15
N PHE A 12 -25.37 46.48 -94.28
CA PHE A 12 -26.65 47.19 -94.49
C PHE A 12 -27.86 46.34 -94.96
N LEU A 13 -28.89 46.33 -94.09
CA LEU A 13 -30.35 46.21 -94.30
C LEU A 13 -31.10 44.92 -93.86
N PHE A 14 -31.99 45.13 -92.89
CA PHE A 14 -33.29 44.48 -92.63
C PHE A 14 -33.48 42.97 -92.86
N VAL A 15 -33.52 42.19 -91.77
CA VAL A 15 -34.52 41.11 -91.60
C VAL A 15 -35.03 41.07 -90.14
N ASN A 16 -36.30 41.44 -89.97
CA ASN A 16 -37.27 41.00 -88.95
C ASN A 16 -36.96 41.13 -87.44
N ASN A 17 -37.55 42.17 -86.84
CA ASN A 17 -38.21 42.06 -85.54
C ASN A 17 -39.40 41.07 -85.63
N ILE A 18 -39.15 39.76 -85.50
CA ILE A 18 -40.22 38.81 -85.18
C ILE A 18 -40.40 38.79 -83.66
N TRP A 19 -41.49 39.40 -83.21
CA TRP A 19 -42.00 39.23 -81.86
C TRP A 19 -42.46 37.77 -81.72
N CYS A 20 -41.62 36.91 -81.16
CA CYS A 20 -42.03 35.55 -80.77
C CYS A 20 -43.10 35.65 -79.67
N ALA A 21 -44.37 35.64 -80.07
CA ALA A 21 -45.50 35.47 -79.16
C ALA A 21 -45.28 34.16 -78.37
N ARG A 22 -44.98 34.31 -77.08
CA ARG A 22 -44.54 33.22 -76.21
C ARG A 22 -45.67 32.19 -76.10
N TYR A 23 -45.44 30.97 -76.59
CA TYR A 23 -46.44 29.91 -76.58
C TYR A 23 -46.88 29.62 -75.14
N MET A 24 -48.13 29.96 -74.81
CA MET A 24 -48.71 29.74 -73.49
C MET A 24 -49.70 28.57 -73.52
N PRO A 25 -49.56 27.57 -72.61
CA PRO A 25 -50.52 26.48 -72.47
C PRO A 25 -51.94 26.99 -72.17
N LYS A 26 -52.96 26.34 -72.75
CA LYS A 26 -54.37 26.74 -72.60
C LYS A 26 -54.81 26.84 -71.13
N TRP A 27 -54.39 25.91 -70.28
CA TRP A 27 -54.72 25.90 -68.85
C TRP A 27 -54.18 27.13 -68.09
N LYS A 28 -53.08 27.72 -68.54
CA LYS A 28 -52.47 28.90 -67.89
C LYS A 28 -53.23 30.18 -68.20
N LYS A 29 -53.89 30.25 -69.36
CA LYS A 29 -54.85 31.31 -69.70
C LYS A 29 -56.15 31.16 -68.93
N GLN A 30 -56.65 29.93 -68.84
CA GLN A 30 -57.87 29.59 -68.10
C GLN A 30 -57.82 29.95 -66.61
N ALA A 31 -56.62 29.97 -66.00
CA ALA A 31 -56.42 30.45 -64.63
C ALA A 31 -56.75 31.96 -64.43
N CYS A 32 -56.68 32.76 -65.49
CA CYS A 32 -57.06 34.19 -65.49
C CYS A 32 -58.49 34.44 -66.01
N GLU A 33 -59.21 33.39 -66.44
CA GLU A 33 -60.57 33.49 -66.99
C GLU A 33 -61.67 33.16 -65.96
N VAL A 34 -61.31 32.55 -64.82
CA VAL A 34 -62.22 32.13 -63.74
C VAL A 34 -62.08 33.09 -62.54
N PRO A 35 -63.14 33.40 -61.77
CA PRO A 35 -63.02 34.27 -60.59
C PRO A 35 -61.96 33.76 -59.63
N THR A 36 -60.93 34.58 -59.41
CA THR A 36 -59.78 34.21 -58.56
C THR A 36 -60.24 33.90 -57.14
N SER A 37 -59.87 32.70 -56.66
CA SER A 37 -60.09 32.33 -55.26
C SER A 37 -59.44 33.37 -54.34
N ARG A 38 -60.10 33.74 -53.23
CA ARG A 38 -59.63 34.81 -52.33
C ARG A 38 -58.22 34.60 -51.75
N ASN A 39 -57.66 33.40 -51.88
CA ASN A 39 -56.33 33.02 -51.41
C ASN A 39 -55.32 32.77 -52.56
N SER A 40 -55.56 33.28 -53.78
CA SER A 40 -54.58 33.19 -54.88
C SER A 40 -53.42 34.18 -54.72
N HIS A 41 -52.19 33.75 -55.02
CA HIS A 41 -50.96 34.55 -54.84
C HIS A 41 -50.37 35.10 -56.15
N TYR A 42 -51.24 35.42 -57.12
CA TYR A 42 -50.86 35.98 -58.42
C TYR A 42 -51.81 37.09 -58.87
N VAL A 43 -51.33 37.88 -59.84
CA VAL A 43 -52.08 38.90 -60.56
C VAL A 43 -51.95 38.61 -62.06
N CYS A 44 -53.04 38.70 -62.81
CA CYS A 44 -53.01 38.55 -64.26
C CYS A 44 -52.63 39.88 -64.93
N THR A 45 -51.76 39.83 -65.94
CA THR A 45 -51.45 40.99 -66.79
C THR A 45 -52.54 41.17 -67.86
N ASP A 46 -52.56 42.33 -68.53
CA ASP A 46 -53.52 42.64 -69.61
C ASP A 46 -53.44 41.64 -70.80
N ASN A 47 -52.32 40.92 -70.93
CA ASN A 47 -52.09 39.88 -71.93
C ASN A 47 -52.55 38.48 -71.48
N GLY A 48 -53.15 38.35 -70.28
CA GLY A 48 -53.55 37.08 -69.68
C GLY A 48 -52.41 36.26 -69.08
N GLU A 49 -51.24 36.87 -68.82
CA GLU A 49 -50.11 36.17 -68.19
C GLU A 49 -50.20 36.21 -66.66
N VAL A 50 -50.03 35.06 -66.01
CA VAL A 50 -49.95 34.92 -64.55
C VAL A 50 -48.61 35.50 -64.03
N LYS A 51 -48.68 36.53 -63.18
CA LYS A 51 -47.53 37.15 -62.50
C LYS A 51 -47.62 36.95 -60.98
N CYS A 52 -46.63 36.29 -60.39
CA CYS A 52 -46.61 36.00 -58.95
C CYS A 52 -46.45 37.26 -58.09
N LEU A 53 -47.10 37.25 -56.93
CA LEU A 53 -46.84 38.23 -55.87
C LEU A 53 -45.41 38.06 -55.30
N PRO A 54 -44.83 39.12 -54.71
CA PRO A 54 -43.52 39.02 -54.07
C PRO A 54 -43.46 37.88 -53.06
N GLY A 55 -42.44 37.03 -53.18
CA GLY A 55 -42.28 35.86 -52.32
C GLY A 55 -42.97 34.58 -52.80
N TRP A 56 -43.62 34.56 -53.97
CA TRP A 56 -44.23 33.36 -54.55
C TRP A 56 -43.58 32.98 -55.90
N THR A 57 -43.69 31.69 -56.26
CA THR A 57 -43.13 31.08 -57.47
C THR A 57 -43.95 29.83 -57.85
N GLY A 58 -43.58 29.16 -58.94
CA GLY A 58 -44.37 28.07 -59.53
C GLY A 58 -45.30 28.58 -60.62
N ASP A 59 -45.92 27.66 -61.36
CA ASP A 59 -46.70 27.99 -62.56
C ASP A 59 -48.02 28.73 -62.26
N LEU A 60 -48.60 28.47 -61.09
CA LEU A 60 -49.78 29.16 -60.55
C LEU A 60 -49.44 29.97 -59.29
N CYS A 61 -48.16 30.26 -59.07
CA CYS A 61 -47.65 31.03 -57.92
C CYS A 61 -48.05 30.41 -56.55
N ASP A 62 -48.20 29.10 -56.54
CA ASP A 62 -48.63 28.24 -55.44
C ASP A 62 -47.48 27.78 -54.54
N VAL A 63 -46.23 27.92 -54.99
CA VAL A 63 -45.03 27.56 -54.23
C VAL A 63 -44.45 28.81 -53.55
N PRO A 64 -44.32 28.84 -52.21
CA PRO A 64 -43.66 29.95 -51.53
C PRO A 64 -42.15 29.95 -51.84
N ARG A 65 -41.57 31.14 -52.01
CA ARG A 65 -40.12 31.31 -52.10
C ARG A 65 -39.53 31.30 -50.70
N CYS A 66 -38.80 30.24 -50.37
CA CYS A 66 -38.09 30.11 -49.10
C CYS A 66 -37.03 31.21 -48.95
N ARG A 67 -36.53 31.40 -47.73
CA ARG A 67 -35.47 32.36 -47.38
C ARG A 67 -34.27 32.21 -48.33
N SER A 68 -33.67 33.34 -48.71
CA SER A 68 -32.50 33.33 -49.57
C SER A 68 -31.35 32.52 -48.95
N GLY A 69 -30.84 31.53 -49.68
CA GLY A 69 -29.81 30.62 -49.20
C GLY A 69 -30.30 29.49 -48.28
N CYS A 70 -31.61 29.25 -48.15
CA CYS A 70 -32.15 28.02 -47.58
C CYS A 70 -31.70 26.81 -48.43
N ASP A 71 -31.27 25.72 -47.79
CA ASP A 71 -30.77 24.53 -48.48
C ASP A 71 -31.85 23.88 -49.35
N PRO A 72 -31.60 23.61 -50.65
CA PRO A 72 -32.61 23.11 -51.57
C PRO A 72 -32.99 21.63 -51.36
N LEU A 73 -32.20 20.87 -50.62
CA LEU A 73 -32.44 19.46 -50.32
C LEU A 73 -32.95 19.26 -48.90
N GLN A 74 -32.45 20.04 -47.93
CA GLN A 74 -32.70 19.87 -46.50
C GLN A 74 -33.60 20.94 -45.88
N GLY A 75 -33.83 22.05 -46.58
CA GLY A 75 -34.80 23.08 -46.22
C GLY A 75 -36.13 22.92 -46.97
N TYR A 76 -37.19 23.44 -46.37
CA TYR A 76 -38.49 23.70 -47.03
C TYR A 76 -39.16 24.93 -46.39
N CYS A 77 -40.26 25.40 -46.95
CA CYS A 77 -41.01 26.52 -46.38
C CYS A 77 -42.50 26.38 -46.64
N ASN A 78 -43.32 26.76 -45.65
CA ASN A 78 -44.77 26.85 -45.81
C ASN A 78 -45.20 28.29 -46.11
N ARG A 79 -44.34 29.27 -45.80
CA ARG A 79 -44.57 30.71 -46.05
C ARG A 79 -43.35 31.36 -46.71
N PRO A 80 -43.54 32.43 -47.50
CA PRO A 80 -42.42 33.19 -48.08
C PRO A 80 -41.43 33.70 -47.02
N GLY A 81 -40.14 33.59 -47.29
CA GLY A 81 -39.07 34.05 -46.38
C GLY A 81 -38.78 33.15 -45.17
N GLU A 82 -39.52 32.06 -45.01
CA GLU A 82 -39.29 31.00 -44.04
C GLU A 82 -38.20 30.02 -44.54
N CYS A 83 -37.57 29.28 -43.61
CA CYS A 83 -36.73 28.12 -43.90
C CYS A 83 -36.87 27.16 -42.72
N ILE A 84 -37.60 26.07 -42.92
CA ILE A 84 -37.84 24.99 -41.96
C ILE A 84 -36.93 23.83 -42.35
N CYS A 85 -36.24 23.23 -41.38
CA CYS A 85 -35.30 22.16 -41.64
C CYS A 85 -35.98 20.79 -41.58
N LYS A 86 -35.58 19.90 -42.47
CA LYS A 86 -35.92 18.47 -42.37
C LYS A 86 -35.26 17.85 -41.13
N LEU A 87 -35.86 16.77 -40.65
CA LEU A 87 -35.34 16.00 -39.51
C LEU A 87 -33.88 15.62 -39.75
N GLY A 88 -33.02 15.90 -38.77
CA GLY A 88 -31.57 15.67 -38.89
C GLY A 88 -30.76 16.86 -39.42
N TYR A 89 -31.37 18.02 -39.68
CA TYR A 89 -30.67 19.25 -40.08
C TYR A 89 -31.11 20.47 -39.25
N TYR A 90 -30.24 21.47 -39.11
CA TYR A 90 -30.47 22.67 -38.32
C TYR A 90 -29.76 23.92 -38.86
N GLY A 91 -29.99 25.07 -38.20
CA GLY A 91 -29.44 26.39 -38.53
C GLY A 91 -30.30 27.18 -39.52
N ASP A 92 -30.06 28.49 -39.65
CA ASP A 92 -30.93 29.43 -40.39
C ASP A 92 -31.12 29.15 -41.89
N LYS A 93 -30.29 28.25 -42.43
CA LYS A 93 -30.26 27.79 -43.81
C LYS A 93 -30.48 26.28 -43.96
N CYS A 94 -30.65 25.54 -42.86
CA CYS A 94 -30.81 24.08 -42.85
C CYS A 94 -29.67 23.28 -43.47
N ASN A 95 -28.47 23.87 -43.57
CA ASN A 95 -27.29 23.28 -44.19
C ASN A 95 -26.30 22.65 -43.17
N LYS A 96 -26.67 22.58 -41.89
CA LYS A 96 -25.87 21.89 -40.85
C LYS A 96 -26.57 20.59 -40.47
N CYS A 97 -25.87 19.46 -40.57
CA CYS A 97 -26.37 18.18 -40.09
C CYS A 97 -26.38 18.12 -38.56
N ILE A 98 -27.35 17.43 -37.99
CA ILE A 98 -27.39 17.03 -36.58
C ILE A 98 -26.60 15.71 -36.49
N THR A 99 -25.57 15.68 -35.64
CA THR A 99 -24.79 14.47 -35.36
C THR A 99 -25.65 13.42 -34.64
N LEU A 100 -25.18 12.16 -34.62
CA LEU A 100 -25.83 11.11 -33.83
C LEU A 100 -26.00 11.56 -32.36
N PRO A 101 -27.19 11.45 -31.74
CA PRO A 101 -27.38 11.88 -30.35
C PRO A 101 -26.41 11.18 -29.39
N GLY A 102 -25.69 11.97 -28.59
CA GLY A 102 -24.62 11.48 -27.71
C GLY A 102 -23.20 11.65 -28.26
N CYS A 103 -23.05 11.98 -29.56
CA CYS A 103 -21.76 12.31 -30.19
C CYS A 103 -21.06 13.47 -29.45
N GLN A 104 -19.86 13.23 -28.90
CA GLN A 104 -19.08 14.26 -28.18
C GLN A 104 -17.93 14.82 -29.04
N HIS A 105 -16.94 13.99 -29.36
CA HIS A 105 -15.74 14.40 -30.09
C HIS A 105 -15.80 14.00 -31.56
N GLY A 106 -16.90 14.37 -32.22
CA GLY A 106 -17.17 13.99 -33.60
C GLY A 106 -17.95 15.04 -34.38
N TYR A 107 -18.04 14.83 -35.69
CA TYR A 107 -18.76 15.69 -36.63
C TYR A 107 -19.59 14.86 -37.62
N CYS A 108 -20.31 15.53 -38.50
CA CYS A 108 -21.09 14.89 -39.55
C CYS A 108 -20.92 15.62 -40.90
N ASN A 109 -21.05 14.85 -41.97
CA ASN A 109 -21.34 15.30 -43.34
C ASN A 109 -22.82 15.07 -43.68
N VAL A 110 -23.43 13.99 -43.14
CA VAL A 110 -24.83 13.60 -43.30
C VAL A 110 -25.52 13.52 -41.94
N SER A 111 -26.82 13.81 -41.88
CA SER A 111 -27.63 13.69 -40.66
C SER A 111 -27.50 12.33 -39.96
N PHE A 112 -27.36 12.35 -38.63
CA PHE A 112 -27.32 11.20 -37.72
C PHE A 112 -26.08 10.29 -37.81
N GLU A 113 -24.97 10.75 -38.39
CA GLU A 113 -23.66 10.11 -38.22
C GLU A 113 -22.81 10.82 -37.14
N CYS A 114 -21.74 10.16 -36.70
CA CYS A 114 -20.74 10.70 -35.78
C CYS A 114 -19.37 10.20 -36.25
N ILE A 115 -18.68 11.03 -37.03
CA ILE A 115 -17.32 10.77 -37.52
C ILE A 115 -16.36 11.30 -36.45
N CYS A 116 -15.55 10.42 -35.87
CA CYS A 116 -14.68 10.81 -34.77
C CYS A 116 -13.53 11.72 -35.22
N GLN A 117 -13.20 12.66 -34.34
CA GLN A 117 -11.97 13.46 -34.44
C GLN A 117 -10.75 12.58 -34.16
N GLU A 118 -9.58 13.02 -34.62
CA GLU A 118 -8.33 12.29 -34.42
C GLU A 118 -8.09 11.99 -32.92
N GLY A 119 -7.82 10.72 -32.61
CA GLY A 119 -7.62 10.27 -31.24
C GLY A 119 -8.88 9.85 -30.48
N TRP A 120 -10.07 9.84 -31.11
CA TRP A 120 -11.31 9.34 -30.52
C TRP A 120 -11.90 8.16 -31.30
N ASP A 121 -12.59 7.27 -30.59
CA ASP A 121 -13.19 6.05 -31.09
C ASP A 121 -14.56 5.78 -30.41
N GLY A 122 -15.23 4.72 -30.85
CA GLY A 122 -16.57 4.31 -30.43
C GLY A 122 -17.68 5.07 -31.17
N ILE A 123 -18.89 4.51 -31.17
CA ILE A 123 -20.04 5.01 -31.95
C ILE A 123 -20.48 6.45 -31.60
N PHE A 124 -20.08 6.97 -30.43
CA PHE A 124 -20.35 8.33 -29.98
C PHE A 124 -19.08 9.20 -29.85
N CYS A 125 -17.91 8.70 -30.26
CA CYS A 125 -16.61 9.36 -30.11
C CYS A 125 -16.34 9.81 -28.67
N THR A 126 -16.62 8.90 -27.74
CA THR A 126 -16.47 9.06 -26.29
C THR A 126 -15.29 8.25 -25.73
N GLU A 127 -14.74 7.32 -26.50
CA GLU A 127 -13.62 6.49 -26.08
C GLU A 127 -12.31 7.09 -26.61
N PRO A 128 -11.37 7.52 -25.75
CA PRO A 128 -10.09 8.05 -26.21
C PRO A 128 -9.16 6.92 -26.69
N ILE A 129 -8.48 7.14 -27.81
CA ILE A 129 -7.45 6.24 -28.32
C ILE A 129 -6.17 6.47 -27.51
N CYS A 130 -5.81 5.47 -26.70
CA CYS A 130 -4.60 5.52 -25.88
C CYS A 130 -3.32 5.48 -26.72
N ARG A 131 -2.19 5.86 -26.12
CA ARG A 131 -0.88 5.81 -26.79
C ARG A 131 -0.58 4.41 -27.35
N SER A 132 -0.03 4.34 -28.56
CA SER A 132 0.12 3.08 -29.33
C SER A 132 1.03 2.02 -28.67
N ASP A 133 1.92 2.42 -27.77
CA ASP A 133 2.80 1.55 -26.98
C ASP A 133 2.17 1.08 -25.65
N CYS A 134 1.02 1.64 -25.28
CA CYS A 134 0.26 1.33 -24.07
C CYS A 134 -0.30 -0.08 -24.11
N HIS A 135 -0.15 -0.86 -23.03
CA HIS A 135 -0.62 -2.24 -23.02
C HIS A 135 -2.15 -2.34 -22.91
N HIS A 136 -2.83 -2.77 -23.98
CA HIS A 136 -4.29 -2.79 -24.14
C HIS A 136 -5.14 -3.21 -22.91
N THR A 137 -4.80 -4.28 -22.17
CA THR A 137 -5.54 -4.68 -20.94
C THR A 137 -5.01 -4.12 -19.62
N ARG A 138 -3.80 -3.55 -19.59
CA ARG A 138 -3.08 -3.14 -18.37
C ARG A 138 -2.97 -1.63 -18.22
N GLY A 139 -3.05 -0.91 -19.33
CA GLY A 139 -3.26 0.52 -19.38
C GLY A 139 -4.73 0.89 -19.54
N TYR A 140 -4.99 2.18 -19.48
CA TYR A 140 -6.18 2.90 -19.91
C TYR A 140 -5.79 4.36 -20.17
N CYS A 141 -6.69 5.18 -20.68
CA CYS A 141 -6.46 6.61 -20.87
C CYS A 141 -7.77 7.37 -20.68
N ASP A 142 -7.68 8.59 -20.15
CA ASP A 142 -8.82 9.49 -20.00
C ASP A 142 -8.79 10.60 -21.08
N SER A 143 -7.80 10.57 -21.96
CA SER A 143 -7.57 11.53 -23.04
C SER A 143 -6.73 10.88 -24.15
N PRO A 144 -6.87 11.31 -25.42
CA PRO A 144 -6.12 10.72 -26.52
C PRO A 144 -4.60 10.80 -26.33
N GLY A 145 -3.87 9.74 -26.67
CA GLY A 145 -2.41 9.69 -26.57
C GLY A 145 -1.83 9.53 -25.14
N ASP A 146 -2.67 9.55 -24.10
CA ASP A 146 -2.25 9.20 -22.74
C ASP A 146 -2.07 7.68 -22.54
N CYS A 147 -1.39 7.30 -21.46
CA CYS A 147 -1.33 5.92 -20.97
C CYS A 147 -1.18 5.94 -19.43
N LYS A 148 -2.24 5.53 -18.73
CA LYS A 148 -2.31 5.39 -17.27
C LYS A 148 -2.39 3.91 -16.93
N CYS A 149 -1.65 3.47 -15.92
CA CYS A 149 -1.56 2.05 -15.57
C CYS A 149 -2.63 1.64 -14.56
N ARG A 150 -3.21 0.46 -14.77
CA ARG A 150 -4.06 -0.22 -13.78
C ARG A 150 -3.22 -0.70 -12.62
N LEU A 151 -3.85 -0.83 -11.44
CA LEU A 151 -3.22 -1.26 -10.20
C LEU A 151 -2.33 -2.51 -10.41
N GLY A 152 -1.07 -2.44 -9.94
CA GLY A 152 -0.11 -3.52 -10.10
C GLY A 152 0.76 -3.45 -11.36
N TRP A 153 0.56 -2.47 -12.24
CA TRP A 153 1.38 -2.22 -13.42
C TRP A 153 2.06 -0.84 -13.38
N ALA A 154 3.25 -0.75 -13.96
CA ALA A 154 4.13 0.40 -13.91
C ALA A 154 4.86 0.61 -15.25
N GLY A 155 5.74 1.61 -15.27
CA GLY A 155 6.47 2.03 -16.47
C GLY A 155 5.60 2.82 -17.44
N LYS A 156 6.21 3.49 -18.42
CA LYS A 156 5.50 4.37 -19.37
C LYS A 156 4.46 3.63 -20.24
N THR A 157 4.61 2.30 -20.39
CA THR A 157 3.80 1.44 -21.28
C THR A 157 2.85 0.51 -20.52
N CYS A 158 2.86 0.53 -19.18
CA CYS A 158 2.11 -0.41 -18.33
C CYS A 158 2.43 -1.89 -18.60
N LYS A 159 3.66 -2.18 -19.02
CA LYS A 159 4.17 -3.55 -19.28
C LYS A 159 4.97 -4.11 -18.09
N GLU A 160 5.61 -3.24 -17.32
CA GLU A 160 6.37 -3.58 -16.11
C GLU A 160 5.41 -3.84 -14.96
N CYS A 161 5.72 -4.80 -14.09
CA CYS A 161 4.95 -4.99 -12.86
C CYS A 161 5.29 -3.89 -11.84
N GLN A 162 4.30 -3.49 -11.07
CA GLN A 162 4.51 -2.69 -9.86
C GLN A 162 4.76 -3.66 -8.69
N VAL A 163 5.87 -3.49 -7.99
CA VAL A 163 6.12 -4.19 -6.72
C VAL A 163 5.08 -3.82 -5.67
N LEU A 164 4.85 -4.69 -4.69
CA LEU A 164 3.98 -4.39 -3.55
C LEU A 164 4.43 -3.08 -2.85
N PRO A 165 3.54 -2.12 -2.56
CA PRO A 165 3.92 -0.88 -1.90
C PRO A 165 4.63 -1.13 -0.56
N GLY A 166 5.77 -0.46 -0.36
CA GLY A 166 6.64 -0.66 0.81
C GLY A 166 7.69 -1.77 0.66
N CYS A 167 7.71 -2.51 -0.46
CA CYS A 167 8.80 -3.43 -0.81
C CYS A 167 10.13 -2.67 -0.92
N VAL A 168 11.11 -2.96 -0.06
CA VAL A 168 12.38 -2.20 0.01
C VAL A 168 13.49 -2.84 -0.82
N HIS A 169 13.75 -4.13 -0.59
CA HIS A 169 14.83 -4.88 -1.24
C HIS A 169 14.26 -6.09 -2.01
N GLY A 170 13.36 -5.82 -2.95
CA GLY A 170 12.72 -6.86 -3.73
C GLY A 170 12.22 -6.42 -5.10
N TYR A 171 11.81 -7.42 -5.88
CA TYR A 171 11.35 -7.30 -7.26
C TYR A 171 10.04 -8.08 -7.46
N CYS A 172 9.39 -7.91 -8.61
CA CYS A 172 8.15 -8.59 -8.95
C CYS A 172 8.30 -9.43 -10.22
N ASN A 173 7.60 -10.57 -10.28
CA ASN A 173 7.31 -11.26 -11.54
C ASN A 173 5.82 -11.12 -11.90
N LYS A 174 4.97 -11.00 -10.88
CA LYS A 174 3.52 -10.75 -10.98
C LYS A 174 3.18 -9.37 -10.39
N PRO A 175 2.09 -8.71 -10.83
CA PRO A 175 1.64 -7.45 -10.23
C PRO A 175 1.44 -7.58 -8.72
N LEU A 176 1.88 -6.57 -7.95
CA LEU A 176 1.77 -6.48 -6.49
C LEU A 176 2.48 -7.61 -5.71
N GLU A 177 3.50 -8.21 -6.32
CA GLU A 177 4.40 -9.18 -5.66
C GLU A 177 5.63 -8.46 -5.08
N CYS A 178 6.23 -9.00 -4.02
CA CYS A 178 7.53 -8.58 -3.49
C CYS A 178 8.37 -9.83 -3.22
N LYS A 179 9.22 -10.20 -4.19
CA LYS A 179 10.23 -11.26 -4.06
C LYS A 179 11.53 -10.64 -3.58
N CYS A 180 12.08 -11.16 -2.49
CA CYS A 180 13.27 -10.58 -1.90
C CYS A 180 14.52 -10.85 -2.73
N HIS A 181 15.39 -9.84 -2.80
CA HIS A 181 16.77 -10.04 -3.23
C HIS A 181 17.51 -10.95 -2.22
N PRO A 182 18.55 -11.67 -2.65
CA PRO A 182 19.35 -12.51 -1.78
C PRO A 182 19.83 -11.74 -0.53
N GLY A 183 19.68 -12.35 0.64
CA GLY A 183 20.03 -11.73 1.92
C GLY A 183 18.91 -10.93 2.60
N TYR A 184 17.70 -10.83 2.02
CA TYR A 184 16.53 -10.22 2.66
C TYR A 184 15.35 -11.19 2.77
N THR A 185 14.49 -10.95 3.77
CA THR A 185 13.28 -11.72 4.06
C THR A 185 12.18 -10.82 4.66
N GLY A 186 11.04 -11.41 4.99
CA GLY A 186 9.81 -10.72 5.39
C GLY A 186 8.95 -10.31 4.18
N LEU A 187 7.68 -9.97 4.45
CA LEU A 187 6.67 -9.70 3.41
C LEU A 187 7.01 -8.53 2.48
N LEU A 188 7.84 -7.58 2.95
CA LEU A 188 8.27 -6.39 2.21
C LEU A 188 9.79 -6.36 2.00
N CYS A 189 10.48 -7.49 2.24
CA CYS A 189 11.93 -7.63 2.11
C CYS A 189 12.72 -6.60 2.93
N GLN A 190 12.17 -6.28 4.11
CA GLN A 190 12.67 -5.30 5.05
C GLN A 190 13.58 -5.91 6.13
N ILE A 191 13.57 -7.23 6.29
CA ILE A 191 14.33 -7.94 7.33
C ILE A 191 15.62 -8.48 6.70
N PRO A 192 16.83 -8.05 7.12
CA PRO A 192 18.07 -8.64 6.66
C PRO A 192 18.25 -10.06 7.22
N ILE A 193 18.85 -10.95 6.44
CA ILE A 193 19.25 -12.29 6.85
C ILE A 193 20.68 -12.22 7.40
N CYS A 194 20.84 -12.52 8.68
CA CYS A 194 22.15 -12.51 9.36
C CYS A 194 23.04 -13.67 8.88
N THR A 195 24.31 -13.73 9.30
CA THR A 195 25.14 -14.90 9.00
C THR A 195 24.46 -16.20 9.50
N PRO A 196 24.56 -17.34 8.78
CA PRO A 196 23.92 -18.59 9.20
C PRO A 196 24.35 -19.10 10.57
N THR A 197 25.55 -18.71 11.01
CA THR A 197 26.15 -19.05 12.30
C THR A 197 25.76 -18.09 13.43
N CYS A 198 25.10 -16.97 13.13
CA CYS A 198 24.69 -15.98 14.12
C CYS A 198 23.63 -16.55 15.08
N HIS A 199 23.86 -16.45 16.40
CA HIS A 199 22.93 -16.99 17.39
C HIS A 199 21.57 -16.27 17.37
N LYS A 200 20.52 -16.96 16.94
CA LYS A 200 19.16 -16.42 16.65
C LYS A 200 18.59 -15.46 17.70
N GLU A 201 18.78 -15.73 18.98
CA GLU A 201 18.26 -14.89 20.08
C GLU A 201 19.23 -13.81 20.57
N ARG A 202 20.54 -14.03 20.42
CA ARG A 202 21.63 -13.26 21.08
C ARG A 202 22.35 -12.35 20.10
N GLY A 203 22.29 -12.66 18.81
CA GLY A 203 22.69 -11.80 17.71
C GLY A 203 21.51 -11.08 17.07
N TYR A 204 21.83 -10.08 16.26
CA TYR A 204 20.94 -9.43 15.30
C TYR A 204 21.80 -8.89 14.15
N CYS A 205 21.18 -8.42 13.07
CA CYS A 205 21.90 -7.82 11.95
C CYS A 205 21.15 -6.59 11.43
N THR A 206 21.91 -5.61 10.94
CA THR A 206 21.39 -4.42 10.26
C THR A 206 21.57 -4.48 8.76
N LYS A 207 22.53 -5.31 8.30
CA LYS A 207 22.79 -5.62 6.90
C LYS A 207 22.83 -7.14 6.70
N PRO A 208 22.53 -7.65 5.49
CA PRO A 208 22.68 -9.07 5.19
C PRO A 208 24.10 -9.56 5.45
N GLY A 209 24.25 -10.75 6.02
CA GLY A 209 25.57 -11.33 6.32
C GLY A 209 26.35 -10.63 7.44
N GLU A 210 25.73 -9.74 8.21
CA GLU A 210 26.29 -9.23 9.46
C GLU A 210 25.87 -10.14 10.64
N CYS A 211 26.64 -10.15 11.74
CA CYS A 211 26.18 -10.60 13.05
C CYS A 211 26.67 -9.61 14.11
N ARG A 212 25.73 -8.98 14.83
CA ARG A 212 25.97 -8.04 15.92
C ARG A 212 25.43 -8.62 17.21
N CYS A 213 26.22 -8.62 18.28
CA CYS A 213 25.78 -9.17 19.54
C CYS A 213 24.91 -8.20 20.33
N ARG A 214 23.88 -8.73 21.01
CA ARG A 214 23.15 -8.01 22.04
C ARG A 214 24.06 -7.75 23.24
N VAL A 215 23.75 -6.70 24.00
CA VAL A 215 24.49 -6.32 25.21
C VAL A 215 24.68 -7.53 26.13
N GLY A 216 25.91 -7.76 26.57
CA GLY A 216 26.28 -8.89 27.41
C GLY A 216 26.73 -10.16 26.64
N TRP A 217 26.66 -10.17 25.31
CA TRP A 217 27.16 -11.26 24.46
C TRP A 217 28.29 -10.79 23.53
N TRP A 218 29.18 -11.70 23.14
CA TRP A 218 30.32 -11.45 22.26
C TRP A 218 30.80 -12.69 21.49
N GLY A 219 31.84 -12.50 20.68
CA GLY A 219 32.34 -13.47 19.72
C GLY A 219 31.61 -13.36 18.38
N GLU A 220 32.19 -13.94 17.32
CA GLU A 220 31.71 -13.85 15.94
C GLU A 220 30.24 -14.27 15.76
N ASN A 221 29.80 -15.28 16.51
CA ASN A 221 28.45 -15.84 16.47
C ASN A 221 27.55 -15.40 17.65
N CYS A 222 28.05 -14.57 18.57
CA CYS A 222 27.35 -14.13 19.79
C CYS A 222 26.96 -15.25 20.77
N GLU A 223 27.75 -16.32 20.80
CA GLU A 223 27.55 -17.47 21.70
C GLU A 223 28.12 -17.24 23.11
N LYS A 224 29.19 -16.43 23.24
CA LYS A 224 29.90 -16.22 24.51
C LYS A 224 29.27 -15.07 25.28
N CYS A 225 29.02 -15.25 26.56
CA CYS A 225 28.62 -14.18 27.46
C CYS A 225 29.84 -13.38 27.93
N TYR A 226 29.62 -12.11 28.29
CA TYR A 226 30.53 -11.40 29.17
C TYR A 226 30.29 -11.84 30.61
N PRO A 227 31.33 -12.26 31.37
CA PRO A 227 31.20 -12.47 32.81
C PRO A 227 31.05 -11.13 33.53
N TYR A 228 30.75 -11.17 34.83
CA TYR A 228 30.73 -9.97 35.66
C TYR A 228 32.09 -9.22 35.62
N PRO A 229 32.14 -7.88 35.56
CA PRO A 229 33.40 -7.14 35.56
C PRO A 229 34.24 -7.43 36.80
N GLY A 230 35.50 -7.84 36.63
CA GLY A 230 36.37 -8.27 37.72
C GLY A 230 36.33 -9.77 38.04
N CYS A 231 35.46 -10.55 37.39
CA CYS A 231 35.42 -12.01 37.52
C CYS A 231 36.77 -12.66 37.10
N VAL A 232 37.52 -13.22 38.04
CA VAL A 232 38.88 -13.75 37.78
C VAL A 232 38.87 -15.23 37.43
N HIS A 233 38.42 -16.08 38.37
CA HIS A 233 38.42 -17.54 38.20
C HIS A 233 37.02 -18.15 37.97
N GLY A 234 36.10 -17.37 37.37
CA GLY A 234 34.75 -17.82 37.03
C GLY A 234 34.49 -18.05 35.53
N THR A 235 33.27 -18.51 35.22
CA THR A 235 32.69 -18.55 33.87
C THR A 235 31.22 -18.10 33.92
N CYS A 236 30.60 -17.77 32.79
CA CYS A 236 29.21 -17.32 32.73
C CYS A 236 28.35 -18.29 31.90
N ARG A 237 27.04 -18.36 32.19
CA ARG A 237 26.02 -19.00 31.33
C ARG A 237 25.07 -17.96 30.76
N ARG A 238 24.73 -16.94 31.57
CA ARG A 238 24.07 -15.70 31.16
C ARG A 238 25.05 -14.53 31.32
N PRO A 239 24.83 -13.38 30.65
CA PRO A 239 25.66 -12.21 30.83
C PRO A 239 25.71 -11.75 32.28
N TRP A 240 26.87 -11.27 32.71
CA TRP A 240 27.14 -10.69 34.03
C TRP A 240 27.07 -11.69 35.20
N GLU A 241 27.09 -12.99 34.93
CA GLU A 241 27.35 -14.00 35.94
C GLU A 241 28.86 -14.20 36.19
N CYS A 242 29.22 -14.68 37.38
CA CYS A 242 30.57 -15.18 37.70
C CYS A 242 30.43 -16.52 38.45
N ASN A 243 30.27 -17.61 37.71
CA ASN A 243 30.17 -18.97 38.27
C ASN A 243 31.59 -19.50 38.52
N CYS A 244 32.01 -19.59 39.78
CA CYS A 244 33.39 -19.94 40.14
C CYS A 244 33.79 -21.35 39.69
N LYS A 245 35.06 -21.48 39.26
CA LYS A 245 35.70 -22.79 39.08
C LYS A 245 35.92 -23.43 40.45
N LYS A 246 36.00 -24.76 40.48
CA LYS A 246 36.28 -25.53 41.71
C LYS A 246 37.54 -24.98 42.40
N GLY A 247 37.46 -24.72 43.70
CA GLY A 247 38.55 -24.15 44.51
C GLY A 247 38.54 -22.62 44.61
N TRP A 248 37.62 -21.93 43.93
CA TRP A 248 37.48 -20.47 43.99
C TRP A 248 36.10 -20.07 44.50
N GLY A 249 36.04 -18.92 45.19
CA GLY A 249 34.85 -18.36 45.81
C GLY A 249 34.90 -16.84 45.91
N GLY A 250 33.92 -16.28 46.64
CA GLY A 250 33.63 -14.85 46.62
C GLY A 250 32.87 -14.44 45.34
N MET A 251 32.26 -13.26 45.39
CA MET A 251 31.40 -12.74 44.31
C MET A 251 32.12 -12.50 42.97
N LEU A 252 33.46 -12.39 42.96
CA LEU A 252 34.28 -12.23 41.75
C LEU A 252 35.16 -13.47 41.45
N CYS A 253 35.02 -14.56 42.21
CA CYS A 253 35.87 -15.74 42.12
C CYS A 253 37.37 -15.39 42.22
N ASP A 254 37.69 -14.54 43.19
CA ASP A 254 38.99 -13.97 43.52
C ASP A 254 39.51 -14.48 44.87
N GLU A 255 38.68 -15.16 45.68
CA GLU A 255 39.10 -15.85 46.89
C GLU A 255 39.42 -17.33 46.62
N GLU A 256 40.57 -17.82 47.09
CA GLU A 256 40.94 -19.23 47.05
C GLU A 256 40.34 -19.99 48.25
N LEU A 257 39.64 -21.09 47.99
CA LEU A 257 38.87 -21.85 48.99
C LEU A 257 39.69 -22.97 49.63
N ASN A 258 40.83 -22.62 50.21
CA ASN A 258 41.81 -23.58 50.76
C ASN A 258 41.68 -23.84 52.28
N TYR A 259 40.73 -23.19 53.00
CA TYR A 259 40.67 -23.23 54.47
C TYR A 259 40.75 -24.65 55.08
N CYS A 260 39.98 -25.61 54.55
CA CYS A 260 40.00 -26.98 55.05
C CYS A 260 41.30 -27.74 54.73
N GLU A 261 42.06 -27.30 53.73
CA GLU A 261 43.38 -27.86 53.38
C GLU A 261 44.48 -27.28 54.28
N GLU A 262 44.38 -25.99 54.62
CA GLU A 262 45.24 -25.34 55.63
C GLU A 262 44.97 -25.85 57.06
N LYS A 263 43.71 -26.18 57.38
CA LYS A 263 43.26 -26.58 58.73
C LYS A 263 42.43 -27.87 58.69
N PRO A 264 43.04 -29.03 58.41
CA PRO A 264 42.33 -30.30 58.23
C PRO A 264 41.59 -30.78 59.49
N ASN A 265 42.10 -30.46 60.68
CA ASN A 265 41.52 -30.87 61.96
C ASN A 265 40.40 -29.94 62.48
N THR A 266 39.90 -29.00 61.66
CA THR A 266 38.82 -28.08 62.06
C THR A 266 37.51 -28.82 62.35
N CYS A 267 37.20 -29.88 61.60
CA CYS A 267 35.97 -30.65 61.77
C CYS A 267 36.27 -31.97 62.50
N GLN A 268 35.56 -32.23 63.60
CA GLN A 268 35.75 -33.39 64.47
C GLN A 268 34.84 -34.57 64.06
N ASN A 269 34.95 -35.70 64.76
CA ASN A 269 34.08 -36.89 64.59
C ASN A 269 33.97 -37.40 63.15
N ASN A 270 35.08 -37.36 62.39
CA ASN A 270 35.18 -37.76 60.98
C ASN A 270 34.18 -37.06 60.03
N SER A 271 33.71 -35.87 60.40
CA SER A 271 32.82 -35.04 59.58
C SER A 271 33.54 -34.37 58.40
N LYS A 272 32.81 -34.06 57.33
CA LYS A 272 33.40 -33.52 56.10
C LYS A 272 33.51 -32.00 56.14
N CYS A 273 34.73 -31.48 56.11
CA CYS A 273 35.00 -30.04 55.96
C CYS A 273 34.72 -29.55 54.53
N ILE A 274 34.12 -28.38 54.39
CA ILE A 274 33.93 -27.65 53.13
C ILE A 274 34.43 -26.21 53.33
N SER A 275 35.43 -25.79 52.57
CA SER A 275 35.89 -24.40 52.52
C SER A 275 34.80 -23.52 51.87
N LEU A 276 34.59 -22.33 52.43
CA LEU A 276 33.62 -21.33 51.96
C LEU A 276 34.31 -19.96 51.78
N PRO A 277 33.70 -19.02 51.04
CA PRO A 277 34.12 -17.62 51.02
C PRO A 277 34.22 -17.01 52.43
N LYS A 278 35.00 -15.94 52.60
CA LYS A 278 35.23 -15.33 53.93
C LYS A 278 33.96 -14.69 54.51
N ASP A 279 33.15 -14.07 53.66
CA ASP A 279 31.84 -13.50 53.99
C ASP A 279 30.81 -14.56 54.40
N GLU A 280 30.91 -15.79 53.85
CA GLU A 280 30.13 -16.96 54.29
C GLU A 280 30.76 -17.71 55.50
N GLY A 281 31.76 -17.13 56.17
CA GLY A 281 32.34 -17.71 57.39
C GLY A 281 33.51 -18.68 57.19
N SER A 282 34.14 -18.67 56.00
CA SER A 282 35.38 -19.40 55.61
C SER A 282 35.31 -20.92 55.54
N TYR A 283 34.44 -21.60 56.29
CA TYR A 283 34.23 -23.04 56.21
C TYR A 283 32.90 -23.46 56.84
N ARG A 284 32.43 -24.66 56.50
CA ARG A 284 31.38 -25.39 57.22
C ARG A 284 31.75 -26.87 57.36
N CYS A 285 31.39 -27.46 58.49
CA CYS A 285 31.48 -28.91 58.69
C CYS A 285 30.14 -29.58 58.35
N LEU A 286 30.17 -30.68 57.60
CA LEU A 286 29.00 -31.55 57.38
C LEU A 286 29.05 -32.71 58.36
N CYS A 287 28.30 -32.57 59.45
CA CYS A 287 28.24 -33.54 60.53
C CYS A 287 27.52 -34.83 60.08
N SER A 288 27.96 -35.97 60.63
CA SER A 288 27.31 -37.28 60.49
C SER A 288 26.05 -37.35 61.37
N GLU A 289 25.16 -38.32 61.10
CA GLU A 289 23.79 -38.40 61.67
C GLU A 289 23.65 -38.31 63.20
N SER A 290 24.72 -38.56 63.97
CA SER A 290 24.76 -38.51 65.44
C SER A 290 25.74 -37.46 66.01
N SER A 291 26.14 -36.48 65.20
CA SER A 291 27.10 -35.41 65.57
C SER A 291 26.59 -34.01 65.22
N PHE A 292 26.95 -33.01 66.03
CA PHE A 292 26.46 -31.63 65.91
C PHE A 292 27.45 -30.63 66.55
N GLY A 293 27.20 -29.33 66.38
CA GLY A 293 28.14 -28.25 66.72
C GLY A 293 28.84 -27.68 65.48
N ARG A 294 29.48 -26.50 65.59
CA ARG A 294 30.05 -25.77 64.44
C ARG A 294 31.21 -26.53 63.81
N HIS A 295 31.90 -27.31 64.64
CA HIS A 295 33.01 -28.18 64.28
C HIS A 295 32.60 -29.67 64.32
N CYS A 296 31.30 -29.99 64.46
CA CYS A 296 30.79 -31.33 64.74
C CYS A 296 31.44 -31.98 65.98
N GLU A 297 31.81 -31.16 66.96
CA GLU A 297 32.56 -31.52 68.17
C GLU A 297 31.72 -32.28 69.22
N HIS A 298 30.38 -32.24 69.09
CA HIS A 298 29.46 -32.91 70.00
C HIS A 298 28.81 -34.13 69.38
N THR A 299 28.49 -35.12 70.22
CA THR A 299 27.75 -36.33 69.87
C THR A 299 26.58 -36.57 70.82
N GLU A 300 25.67 -37.49 70.49
CA GLU A 300 24.57 -37.88 71.37
C GLU A 300 25.00 -38.35 72.77
N GLN A 301 26.27 -38.72 72.97
CA GLN A 301 26.87 -39.10 74.25
C GLN A 301 27.30 -37.90 75.10
N SER A 302 27.51 -36.73 74.48
CA SER A 302 27.81 -35.47 75.17
C SER A 302 26.56 -34.71 75.63
N VAL A 303 25.37 -35.19 75.28
CA VAL A 303 24.08 -34.66 75.75
C VAL A 303 23.79 -35.23 77.14
N PRO A 304 23.54 -34.40 78.18
CA PRO A 304 23.15 -34.87 79.50
C PRO A 304 21.89 -35.75 79.44
N GLU A 305 21.83 -36.82 80.25
CA GLU A 305 20.72 -37.80 80.22
C GLU A 305 19.33 -37.17 80.41
N GLN A 306 19.27 -36.04 81.13
CA GLN A 306 18.07 -35.22 81.33
C GLN A 306 17.43 -34.69 80.02
N CYS A 307 18.14 -34.71 78.89
CA CYS A 307 17.66 -34.24 77.58
C CYS A 307 17.46 -35.38 76.55
N ARG A 308 17.74 -36.65 76.89
CA ARG A 308 17.73 -37.77 75.93
C ARG A 308 16.36 -38.41 75.70
N VAL A 309 15.42 -38.28 76.63
CA VAL A 309 14.11 -38.95 76.57
C VAL A 309 13.02 -37.92 76.32
N GLY A 310 12.25 -38.10 75.24
CA GLY A 310 11.28 -37.11 74.78
C GLY A 310 10.10 -36.90 75.72
N TRP A 311 10.23 -35.98 76.67
CA TRP A 311 9.16 -35.48 77.53
C TRP A 311 9.16 -33.95 77.53
N TRP A 312 7.95 -33.37 77.52
CA TRP A 312 7.75 -31.93 77.59
C TRP A 312 8.00 -31.49 79.05
N GLY A 313 9.16 -30.90 79.31
CA GLY A 313 9.55 -30.42 80.64
C GLY A 313 10.18 -29.04 80.56
N GLU A 314 9.76 -28.13 81.44
CA GLU A 314 10.01 -26.68 81.37
C GLU A 314 11.46 -26.25 81.70
N ASN A 315 12.43 -27.17 81.72
CA ASN A 315 13.83 -26.89 82.10
C ASN A 315 14.84 -26.88 80.93
N CYS A 316 14.38 -27.06 79.68
CA CYS A 316 15.22 -26.89 78.48
C CYS A 316 15.18 -25.46 77.92
N GLU A 317 15.21 -24.43 78.79
CA GLU A 317 15.18 -23.00 78.38
C GLU A 317 16.44 -22.53 77.65
N LYS A 318 17.51 -23.34 77.62
CA LYS A 318 18.75 -23.04 76.91
C LYS A 318 19.12 -24.19 75.98
N CYS A 319 18.92 -23.97 74.69
CA CYS A 319 19.38 -24.88 73.66
C CYS A 319 20.93 -24.83 73.64
N TYR A 320 21.58 -25.96 73.90
CA TYR A 320 23.00 -26.07 74.23
C TYR A 320 23.61 -27.22 73.44
N PRO A 321 24.73 -27.08 72.70
CA PRO A 321 25.49 -25.87 72.40
C PRO A 321 25.39 -25.47 70.91
N TYR A 322 24.37 -24.69 70.59
CA TYR A 322 24.38 -23.74 69.47
C TYR A 322 23.75 -22.44 70.01
N PRO A 323 24.03 -21.24 69.46
CA PRO A 323 23.37 -20.02 69.92
C PRO A 323 21.85 -20.22 69.83
N GLY A 324 21.14 -20.10 70.96
CA GLY A 324 19.74 -20.49 71.04
C GLY A 324 18.85 -19.69 70.09
N CYS A 325 17.69 -20.26 69.72
CA CYS A 325 16.75 -19.64 68.79
C CYS A 325 16.41 -18.20 69.23
N VAL A 326 16.78 -17.20 68.44
CA VAL A 326 16.71 -15.78 68.84
C VAL A 326 15.26 -15.32 68.94
N HIS A 327 14.47 -15.60 67.89
CA HIS A 327 13.05 -15.28 67.83
C HIS A 327 12.18 -16.51 67.51
N GLY A 328 12.45 -17.63 68.19
CA GLY A 328 11.70 -18.89 68.03
C GLY A 328 11.53 -19.70 69.33
N THR A 329 11.01 -20.92 69.20
CA THR A 329 10.99 -21.93 70.27
C THR A 329 11.68 -23.21 69.81
N CYS A 330 12.49 -23.84 70.67
CA CYS A 330 13.14 -25.12 70.35
C CYS A 330 12.10 -26.25 70.37
N ARG A 331 11.90 -26.92 69.22
CA ARG A 331 11.02 -28.10 69.07
C ARG A 331 11.72 -29.40 69.48
N ARG A 332 13.04 -29.41 69.27
CA ARG A 332 14.03 -30.40 69.71
C ARG A 332 15.26 -29.61 70.16
N PRO A 333 16.26 -30.22 70.82
CA PRO A 333 17.49 -29.50 71.22
C PRO A 333 18.23 -28.81 70.06
N TRP A 334 17.93 -29.17 68.80
CA TRP A 334 18.60 -28.76 67.57
C TRP A 334 17.66 -28.24 66.46
N GLU A 335 16.39 -27.93 66.77
CA GLU A 335 15.40 -27.50 65.76
C GLU A 335 14.62 -26.28 66.28
N CYS A 336 14.83 -25.12 65.66
CA CYS A 336 14.13 -23.88 65.98
C CYS A 336 12.84 -23.72 65.15
N ASN A 337 11.73 -23.37 65.82
CA ASN A 337 10.48 -22.98 65.18
C ASN A 337 10.27 -21.47 65.32
N CYS A 338 10.28 -20.73 64.22
CA CYS A 338 10.36 -19.27 64.23
C CYS A 338 9.00 -18.60 64.46
N LYS A 339 9.00 -17.49 65.22
CA LYS A 339 7.83 -16.64 65.36
C LYS A 339 7.50 -16.00 64.01
N LYS A 340 6.21 -15.83 63.74
CA LYS A 340 5.70 -15.35 62.45
C LYS A 340 6.33 -14.00 62.08
N GLY A 341 7.12 -13.98 61.02
CA GLY A 341 7.89 -12.81 60.57
C GLY A 341 9.42 -13.00 60.62
N TRP A 342 9.91 -14.09 61.21
CA TRP A 342 11.35 -14.42 61.30
C TRP A 342 11.69 -15.72 60.53
N GLY A 343 12.89 -15.78 59.97
CA GLY A 343 13.45 -16.88 59.18
C GLY A 343 14.85 -17.32 59.68
N GLY A 344 15.57 -18.07 58.84
CA GLY A 344 16.87 -18.66 59.22
C GLY A 344 16.76 -19.91 60.11
N MET A 345 17.87 -20.65 60.22
CA MET A 345 17.93 -21.86 61.07
C MET A 345 17.87 -21.56 62.58
N LEU A 346 18.16 -20.32 62.99
CA LEU A 346 18.16 -19.89 64.39
C LEU A 346 17.07 -18.82 64.68
N CYS A 347 16.18 -18.54 63.73
CA CYS A 347 15.15 -17.52 63.86
C CYS A 347 15.73 -16.11 64.09
N ASP A 348 16.74 -15.78 63.29
CA ASP A 348 17.58 -14.59 63.34
C ASP A 348 17.56 -13.73 62.06
N GLU A 349 16.82 -14.17 61.02
CA GLU A 349 16.60 -13.45 59.75
C GLU A 349 15.22 -12.78 59.66
#